data_AF-A0A7H0EYG3-F1
#
_entry.id   AF-A0A7H0EYG3-F1
#
_cell.length_a   1.000
_cell.length_b   1.000
_cell.length_c   1.000
_cell.angle_alpha   90.00
_cell.angle_beta   90.00
_cell.angle_gamma   90.00
#
_symmetry.space_group_name_H-M   'P 1'
#
loop_
_entity.id
_entity.type
_entity.pdbx_description
1 polymer ?
#
loop_
_entity_poly.entity_id
_entity_poly.type
_entity_poly.pdbx_seq_one_letter_code
_entity_poly.pdbx_strand_id
1 'polypeptide(L)'
;MTIEFGTVKYYNSDKGFGFIGRTFSNVDGKIFFHITKIRTIDPELAQFLDNGKGYKTVTLWYEIELTEKGEQVSRFWLSGRDISENYIHELSCRVEEIWKDINSSKPSWLECVTKEVFGDEKLGQLRIQREQEEERKKLHQQNEQRRNEIRNICNRIGIESLVHFTRLENLENILEFGLIGRSQLDEMGFNFIYNDDRRIDFQREAICLSISFPNYRMFFKYRQKSSDSKWVVLLLNRSVLWELNCKFYRENAASNNARVADLMGSRSETSALIEMFEDYEGIERNSLNILNNFTTNPQAEVLVFDKIDPCFIDKVCFNSVQDMKQWDNLDTSNYPQRFSVNLYYFKPRNDYKIWQAKKTDV
;
A
#
# COMPACT_ATOMS: atom_id res chain seq x y z
N MET A 1 -12.92 38.34 10.56
CA MET A 1 -12.46 38.53 11.96
C MET A 1 -12.04 37.16 12.44
N THR A 2 -10.91 37.04 13.11
CA THR A 2 -10.28 35.73 13.35
C THR A 2 -10.27 35.43 14.83
N ILE A 3 -10.79 34.27 15.21
CA ILE A 3 -10.72 33.77 16.60
C ILE A 3 -9.38 33.08 16.82
N GLU A 4 -8.77 33.36 17.95
CA GLU A 4 -7.54 32.73 18.41
C GLU A 4 -7.67 32.30 19.86
N PHE A 5 -6.79 31.38 20.23
CA PHE A 5 -6.54 30.97 21.59
C PHE A 5 -5.09 31.33 21.93
N GLY A 6 -4.79 31.63 23.18
CA GLY A 6 -3.40 31.84 23.54
C GLY A 6 -3.15 32.27 24.96
N THR A 7 -1.88 32.15 25.36
CA THR A 7 -1.41 32.53 26.69
C THR A 7 -0.84 33.94 26.66
N VAL A 8 -1.11 34.73 27.68
CA VAL A 8 -0.52 36.07 27.84
C VAL A 8 0.99 35.94 27.98
N LYS A 9 1.73 36.52 27.02
CA LYS A 9 3.19 36.44 26.95
C LYS A 9 3.87 37.59 27.69
N TYR A 10 3.21 38.74 27.74
CA TYR A 10 3.70 39.96 28.39
C TYR A 10 2.52 40.79 28.88
N TYR A 11 2.67 41.43 30.03
CA TYR A 11 1.73 42.41 30.55
C TYR A 11 2.47 43.53 31.28
N ASN A 12 2.06 44.77 31.04
CA ASN A 12 2.53 45.97 31.70
C ASN A 12 1.41 46.51 32.60
N SER A 13 1.54 46.30 33.92
CA SER A 13 0.56 46.73 34.91
C SER A 13 0.40 48.25 34.99
N ASP A 14 1.50 48.99 34.84
CA ASP A 14 1.48 50.46 34.97
C ASP A 14 0.71 51.14 33.84
N LYS A 15 0.77 50.53 32.64
CA LYS A 15 0.16 51.07 31.42
C LYS A 15 -1.10 50.32 30.99
N GLY A 16 -1.48 49.24 31.67
CA GLY A 16 -2.70 48.50 31.41
C GLY A 16 -2.78 47.82 30.03
N PHE A 17 -1.65 47.37 29.48
CA PHE A 17 -1.64 46.67 28.19
C PHE A 17 -0.74 45.44 28.20
N GLY A 18 -0.99 44.51 27.28
CA GLY A 18 -0.19 43.31 27.14
C GLY A 18 -0.15 42.76 25.73
N PHE A 19 0.53 41.62 25.61
CA PHE A 19 0.62 40.83 24.39
C PHE A 19 0.22 39.39 24.68
N ILE A 20 -0.73 38.88 23.90
CA ILE A 20 -1.17 37.49 23.94
C ILE A 20 -0.58 36.72 22.76
N GLY A 21 -0.17 35.47 22.96
CA GLY A 21 0.36 34.63 21.88
C GLY A 21 -0.74 34.15 20.93
N ARG A 22 -0.38 33.86 19.69
CA ARG A 22 -1.26 33.19 18.72
C ARG A 22 -1.04 31.68 18.75
N THR A 23 -2.11 30.90 18.63
CA THR A 23 -2.04 29.43 18.68
C THR A 23 -2.23 28.81 17.31
N PHE A 24 -3.11 29.35 16.48
CA PHE A 24 -3.49 28.71 15.22
C PHE A 24 -2.82 29.34 13.99
N SER A 25 -2.74 30.67 13.89
CA SER A 25 -2.28 31.37 12.66
C SER A 25 -0.78 31.66 12.58
N ASN A 26 -0.10 31.89 13.71
CA ASN A 26 1.35 32.10 13.77
C ASN A 26 1.86 31.83 15.18
N VAL A 27 2.46 30.67 15.43
CA VAL A 27 2.81 30.20 16.80
C VAL A 27 3.77 31.14 17.54
N ASP A 28 4.61 31.88 16.82
CA ASP A 28 5.54 32.87 17.40
C ASP A 28 4.95 34.29 17.45
N GLY A 29 3.80 34.48 16.82
CA GLY A 29 3.08 35.75 16.75
C GLY A 29 2.50 36.17 18.10
N LYS A 30 2.40 37.49 18.28
CA LYS A 30 1.81 38.12 19.46
C LYS A 30 0.85 39.21 19.05
N ILE A 31 -0.25 39.36 19.79
CA ILE A 31 -1.26 40.38 19.51
C ILE A 31 -1.44 41.28 20.71
N PHE A 32 -1.52 42.58 20.42
CA PHE A 32 -1.73 43.62 21.41
C PHE A 32 -3.14 43.56 21.99
N PHE A 33 -3.25 43.75 23.30
CA PHE A 33 -4.53 43.98 23.97
C PHE A 33 -4.41 45.02 25.07
N HIS A 34 -5.53 45.67 25.36
CA HIS A 34 -5.67 46.60 26.48
C HIS A 34 -6.51 45.96 27.60
N ILE A 35 -6.13 46.19 28.86
CA ILE A 35 -6.74 45.54 30.03
C ILE A 35 -8.22 45.85 30.19
N THR A 36 -8.68 47.00 29.70
CA THR A 36 -10.09 47.39 29.74
C THR A 36 -11.00 46.34 29.12
N LYS A 37 -10.54 45.65 28.06
CA LYS A 37 -11.30 44.59 27.39
C LYS A 37 -11.49 43.36 28.28
N ILE A 38 -10.49 43.00 29.08
CA ILE A 38 -10.60 41.91 30.06
C ILE A 38 -11.46 42.36 31.24
N ARG A 39 -11.27 43.59 31.73
CA ARG A 39 -12.00 44.13 32.88
C ARG A 39 -13.53 44.17 32.67
N THR A 40 -13.98 44.33 31.42
CA THR A 40 -15.40 44.27 31.08
C THR A 40 -16.00 42.86 31.25
N ILE A 41 -15.19 41.82 31.11
CA ILE A 41 -15.64 40.42 31.11
C ILE A 41 -15.37 39.76 32.46
N ASP A 42 -14.20 40.05 33.04
CA ASP A 42 -13.77 39.53 34.33
C ASP A 42 -12.90 40.57 35.06
N PRO A 43 -13.52 41.37 35.96
CA PRO A 43 -12.80 42.34 36.77
C PRO A 43 -11.75 41.70 37.70
N GLU A 44 -11.99 40.49 38.20
CA GLU A 44 -11.07 39.80 39.12
C GLU A 44 -9.81 39.35 38.37
N LEU A 45 -9.95 38.79 37.17
CA LEU A 45 -8.82 38.45 36.31
C LEU A 45 -8.03 39.69 35.90
N ALA A 46 -8.71 40.79 35.59
CA ALA A 46 -8.03 42.06 35.29
C ALA A 46 -7.20 42.54 36.48
N GLN A 47 -7.75 42.46 37.69
CA GLN A 47 -7.03 42.82 38.92
C GLN A 47 -5.87 41.86 39.21
N PHE A 48 -6.03 40.57 38.93
CA PHE A 48 -4.95 39.59 39.00
C PHE A 48 -3.78 39.93 38.06
N LEU A 49 -4.07 40.32 36.81
CA LEU A 49 -3.06 40.78 35.86
C LEU A 49 -2.36 42.07 36.33
N ASP A 50 -3.12 43.04 36.85
CA ASP A 50 -2.58 44.30 37.40
C ASP A 50 -1.64 44.07 38.59
N ASN A 51 -1.86 43.02 39.38
CA ASN A 51 -0.95 42.64 40.47
C ASN A 51 0.40 42.07 39.97
N GLY A 52 0.58 41.93 38.65
CA GLY A 52 1.86 41.67 37.99
C GLY A 52 2.40 40.25 38.16
N LYS A 53 1.70 39.37 38.87
CA LYS A 53 2.12 37.98 39.13
C LYS A 53 1.27 37.00 38.33
N GLY A 54 1.90 35.98 37.74
CA GLY A 54 1.20 34.84 37.16
C GLY A 54 0.51 35.07 35.81
N TYR A 55 0.66 36.24 35.15
CA TYR A 55 0.06 36.46 33.83
C TYR A 55 0.44 35.40 32.78
N LYS A 56 1.62 34.77 32.90
CA LYS A 56 2.09 33.71 32.00
C LYS A 56 1.29 32.40 32.09
N THR A 57 0.41 32.24 33.08
CA THR A 57 -0.52 31.10 33.16
C THR A 57 -1.91 31.43 32.63
N VAL A 58 -2.19 32.71 32.35
CA VAL A 58 -3.48 33.17 31.86
C VAL A 58 -3.61 32.84 30.38
N THR A 59 -4.60 32.03 30.06
CA THR A 59 -4.92 31.61 28.69
C THR A 59 -6.35 32.01 28.38
N LEU A 60 -6.56 32.63 27.22
CA LEU A 60 -7.82 33.25 26.85
C LEU A 60 -8.13 32.97 25.38
N TRP A 61 -9.42 32.95 25.09
CA TRP A 61 -9.95 33.04 23.74
C TRP A 61 -10.11 34.52 23.35
N TYR A 62 -9.82 34.88 22.11
CA TYR A 62 -9.90 36.26 21.67
C TYR A 62 -10.19 36.41 20.18
N GLU A 63 -10.80 37.52 19.80
CA GLU A 63 -11.05 37.89 18.42
C GLU A 63 -10.06 38.97 17.99
N ILE A 64 -9.58 38.86 16.76
CA ILE A 64 -8.65 39.82 16.16
C ILE A 64 -9.41 40.73 15.19
N GLU A 65 -9.17 42.03 15.34
CA GLU A 65 -9.56 43.08 14.40
C GLU A 65 -8.33 43.75 13.79
N LEU A 66 -8.46 44.25 12.56
CA LEU A 66 -7.45 45.07 11.90
C LEU A 66 -7.81 46.54 12.08
N THR A 67 -6.86 47.34 12.55
CA THR A 67 -6.99 48.80 12.71
C THR A 67 -5.91 49.55 11.93
N GLU A 68 -5.99 50.88 11.91
CA GLU A 68 -4.94 51.74 11.35
C GLU A 68 -3.56 51.52 11.99
N LYS A 69 -3.52 51.03 13.23
CA LYS A 69 -2.28 50.74 13.98
C LYS A 69 -1.83 49.28 13.85
N GLY A 70 -2.52 48.47 13.04
CA GLY A 70 -2.31 47.04 12.88
C GLY A 70 -3.35 46.19 13.61
N GLU A 71 -3.03 44.92 13.78
CA GLU A 71 -3.91 43.93 14.42
C GLU A 71 -3.92 44.09 15.94
N GLN A 72 -5.11 44.05 16.54
CA GLN A 72 -5.28 44.03 17.99
C GLN A 72 -6.43 43.10 18.39
N VAL A 73 -6.48 42.73 19.67
CA VAL A 73 -7.62 41.98 20.22
C VAL A 73 -8.83 42.90 20.25
N SER A 74 -9.94 42.55 19.61
CA SER A 74 -11.24 43.24 19.69
C SER A 74 -12.01 42.86 20.97
N ARG A 75 -12.05 41.56 21.28
CA ARG A 75 -12.87 40.93 22.34
C ARG A 75 -12.17 39.70 22.93
N PHE A 76 -12.51 39.37 24.17
CA PHE A 76 -12.05 38.15 24.86
C PHE A 76 -13.21 37.21 25.20
N TRP A 77 -12.89 35.94 25.45
CA TRP A 77 -13.73 34.97 26.14
C TRP A 77 -12.89 34.17 27.13
N LEU A 78 -13.46 33.87 28.29
CA LEU A 78 -12.81 33.02 29.30
C LEU A 78 -12.94 31.55 28.94
N SER A 79 -14.08 31.17 28.35
CA SER A 79 -14.31 29.83 27.85
C SER A 79 -14.62 29.80 26.36
N GLY A 80 -14.11 28.78 25.68
CA GLY A 80 -14.46 28.46 24.31
C GLY A 80 -15.95 28.16 24.11
N ARG A 81 -16.66 27.81 25.19
CA ARG A 81 -18.12 27.61 25.20
C ARG A 81 -18.92 28.89 25.02
N ASP A 82 -18.30 30.04 25.34
CA ASP A 82 -18.95 31.36 25.26
C ASP A 82 -18.79 32.00 23.87
N ILE A 83 -18.07 31.34 22.95
CA ILE A 83 -17.87 31.80 21.58
C ILE A 83 -19.19 31.66 20.82
N SER A 84 -19.58 32.73 20.12
CA SER A 84 -20.81 32.74 19.32
C SER A 84 -20.77 31.71 18.19
N GLU A 85 -21.92 31.07 17.93
CA GLU A 85 -22.11 30.07 16.86
C GLU A 85 -21.60 30.53 15.49
N ASN A 86 -21.65 31.84 15.20
CA ASN A 86 -21.18 32.43 13.94
C ASN A 86 -19.69 32.19 13.66
N TYR A 87 -18.87 31.94 14.70
CA TYR A 87 -17.43 31.71 14.57
C TYR A 87 -17.04 30.24 14.72
N ILE A 88 -17.97 29.39 15.21
CA ILE A 88 -17.69 27.99 15.52
C ILE A 88 -17.32 27.21 14.25
N HIS A 89 -17.92 27.52 13.11
CA HIS A 89 -17.61 26.84 11.85
C HIS A 89 -16.16 27.08 11.41
N GLU A 90 -15.71 28.34 11.35
CA GLU A 90 -14.33 28.68 10.97
C GLU A 90 -13.31 28.08 11.96
N LEU A 91 -13.60 28.16 13.26
CA LEU A 91 -12.76 27.57 14.29
C LEU A 91 -12.70 26.04 14.17
N SER A 92 -13.84 25.40 13.86
CA SER A 92 -13.91 23.95 13.61
C SER A 92 -13.02 23.56 12.45
N CYS A 93 -13.11 24.26 11.30
CA CYS A 93 -12.27 23.98 10.14
C CYS A 93 -10.78 24.03 10.50
N ARG A 94 -10.33 25.07 11.21
CA ARG A 94 -8.91 25.22 11.60
C ARG A 94 -8.43 24.15 12.58
N VAL A 95 -9.26 23.83 13.58
CA VAL A 95 -8.94 22.76 14.54
C VAL A 95 -8.89 21.41 13.83
N GLU A 96 -9.83 21.13 12.92
CA GLU A 96 -9.85 19.91 12.12
C GLU A 96 -8.61 19.78 11.21
N GLU A 97 -8.13 20.86 10.60
CA GLU A 97 -6.91 20.87 9.80
C GLU A 97 -5.69 20.42 10.63
N ILE A 98 -5.58 20.91 11.87
CA ILE A 98 -4.49 20.53 12.78
C ILE A 98 -4.62 19.07 13.23
N TRP A 99 -5.84 18.57 13.45
CA TRP A 99 -6.08 17.15 13.73
C TRP A 99 -5.68 16.25 12.55
N LYS A 100 -5.99 16.67 11.32
CA LYS A 100 -5.65 15.95 10.08
C LYS A 100 -4.16 15.98 9.73
N ASP A 101 -3.40 16.95 10.25
CA ASP A 101 -1.95 17.00 10.05
C ASP A 101 -1.22 15.93 10.88
N ILE A 102 -1.02 14.77 10.27
CA ILE A 102 -0.24 13.65 10.80
C ILE A 102 1.27 13.75 10.50
N ASN A 103 1.73 14.83 9.86
CA ASN A 103 3.15 15.05 9.57
C ASN A 103 3.83 15.84 10.70
N SER A 104 3.07 16.69 11.38
CA SER A 104 3.53 17.43 12.55
C SER A 104 3.18 16.71 13.86
N SER A 105 3.96 17.00 14.92
CA SER A 105 3.63 16.53 16.26
C SER A 105 2.30 17.13 16.73
N LYS A 106 1.38 16.29 17.21
CA LYS A 106 0.10 16.73 17.77
C LYS A 106 0.33 17.75 18.91
N PRO A 107 -0.18 18.99 18.80
CA PRO A 107 -0.02 19.98 19.85
C PRO A 107 -0.70 19.55 21.16
N SER A 108 -0.07 19.87 22.30
CA SER A 108 -0.60 19.51 23.63
C SER A 108 -1.92 20.20 23.98
N TRP A 109 -2.15 21.41 23.46
CA TRP A 109 -3.37 22.20 23.70
C TRP A 109 -4.57 21.72 22.87
N LEU A 110 -4.36 20.96 21.80
CA LEU A 110 -5.37 20.65 20.79
C LEU A 110 -6.57 19.93 21.40
N GLU A 111 -6.33 18.97 22.28
CA GLU A 111 -7.41 18.21 22.95
C GLU A 111 -8.24 19.09 23.88
N CYS A 112 -7.58 19.94 24.67
CA CYS A 112 -8.26 20.84 25.61
C CYS A 112 -9.17 21.80 24.86
N VAL A 113 -8.64 22.45 23.82
CA VAL A 113 -9.40 23.38 22.97
C VAL A 113 -10.56 22.67 22.28
N THR A 114 -10.32 21.49 21.70
CA THR A 114 -11.36 20.75 20.98
C THR A 114 -12.49 20.34 21.92
N LYS A 115 -12.15 19.81 23.10
CA LYS A 115 -13.13 19.43 24.13
C LYS A 115 -13.93 20.63 24.63
N GLU A 116 -13.25 21.74 24.83
CA GLU A 116 -13.88 22.94 25.38
C GLU A 116 -14.91 23.52 24.42
N VAL A 117 -14.55 23.67 23.15
CA VAL A 117 -15.39 24.33 22.13
C VAL A 117 -16.42 23.37 21.54
N PHE A 118 -16.05 22.12 21.25
CA PHE A 118 -16.89 21.19 20.49
C PHE A 118 -17.38 19.97 21.29
N GLY A 119 -16.97 19.85 22.56
CA GLY A 119 -17.40 18.76 23.43
C GLY A 119 -16.66 17.43 23.22
N ASP A 120 -17.01 16.46 24.06
CA ASP A 120 -16.34 15.15 24.10
C ASP A 120 -16.64 14.29 22.85
N GLU A 121 -17.82 14.43 22.25
CA GLU A 121 -18.20 13.65 21.07
C GLU A 121 -17.32 13.99 19.87
N LYS A 122 -17.20 15.28 19.52
CA LYS A 122 -16.37 15.74 18.40
C LYS A 122 -14.89 15.44 18.65
N LEU A 123 -14.42 15.60 19.90
CA LEU A 123 -13.07 15.20 20.27
C LEU A 123 -12.83 13.69 20.02
N GLY A 124 -13.76 12.84 20.42
CA GLY A 124 -13.69 11.39 20.18
C GLY A 124 -13.58 11.06 18.70
N GLN A 125 -14.43 11.68 17.87
CA GLN A 125 -14.40 11.49 16.41
C GLN A 125 -13.05 11.88 15.80
N LEU A 126 -12.49 13.04 16.17
CA LEU A 126 -11.23 13.53 15.63
C LEU A 126 -10.02 12.70 16.08
N ARG A 127 -10.04 12.14 17.30
CA ARG A 127 -9.02 11.20 17.77
C ARG A 127 -8.97 9.94 16.92
N ILE A 128 -10.13 9.31 16.72
CA ILE A 128 -10.25 8.07 15.93
C ILE A 128 -9.79 8.33 14.49
N GLN A 129 -10.24 9.45 13.88
CA GLN A 129 -9.82 9.81 12.52
C GLN A 129 -8.30 9.97 12.43
N ARG A 130 -7.67 10.68 13.37
CA ARG A 130 -6.22 10.86 13.36
C ARG A 130 -5.47 9.54 13.51
N GLU A 131 -5.91 8.68 14.43
CA GLU A 131 -5.30 7.36 14.67
C GLU A 131 -5.37 6.48 13.40
N GLN A 132 -6.54 6.43 12.75
CA GLN A 132 -6.72 5.72 11.47
C GLN A 132 -5.79 6.24 10.37
N GLU A 133 -5.63 7.57 10.29
CA GLU A 133 -4.75 8.22 9.32
C GLU A 133 -3.26 7.92 9.59
N GLU A 134 -2.84 7.91 10.85
CA GLU A 134 -1.49 7.52 11.28
C GLU A 134 -1.20 6.03 10.98
N GLU A 135 -2.15 5.13 11.27
CA GLU A 135 -2.05 3.71 10.92
C GLU A 135 -1.97 3.49 9.40
N ARG A 136 -2.83 4.17 8.63
CA ARG A 136 -2.83 4.09 7.16
C ARG A 136 -1.49 4.52 6.58
N LYS A 137 -0.91 5.63 7.08
CA LYS A 137 0.41 6.11 6.67
C LYS A 137 1.50 5.10 7.00
N LYS A 138 1.48 4.51 8.20
CA LYS A 138 2.44 3.48 8.61
C LYS A 138 2.35 2.24 7.73
N LEU A 139 1.15 1.76 7.45
CA LEU A 139 0.91 0.63 6.55
C LEU A 139 1.41 0.93 5.12
N HIS A 140 1.12 2.13 4.60
CA HIS A 140 1.59 2.54 3.29
C HIS A 140 3.14 2.56 3.22
N GLN A 141 3.80 3.11 4.24
CA GLN A 141 5.26 3.13 4.32
C GLN A 141 5.86 1.71 4.40
N GLN A 142 5.26 0.83 5.19
CA GLN A 142 5.67 -0.59 5.28
C GLN A 142 5.50 -1.30 3.94
N ASN A 143 4.40 -1.08 3.24
CA ASN A 143 4.15 -1.65 1.92
C ASN A 143 5.19 -1.16 0.92
N GLU A 144 5.45 0.15 0.83
CA GLU A 144 6.47 0.71 -0.07
C GLU A 144 7.88 0.20 0.25
N GLN A 145 8.21 0.03 1.53
CA GLN A 145 9.46 -0.60 1.93
C GLN A 145 9.54 -2.05 1.40
N ARG A 146 8.51 -2.87 1.65
CA ARG A 146 8.44 -4.25 1.14
C ARG A 146 8.58 -4.30 -0.39
N ARG A 147 7.92 -3.40 -1.12
CA ARG A 147 8.00 -3.31 -2.58
C ARG A 147 9.43 -3.07 -3.06
N ASN A 148 10.11 -2.12 -2.43
CA ASN A 148 11.49 -1.79 -2.76
C ASN A 148 12.46 -2.94 -2.41
N GLU A 149 12.23 -3.64 -1.30
CA GLU A 149 13.02 -4.84 -0.95
C GLU A 149 12.89 -5.94 -2.00
N ILE A 150 11.66 -6.27 -2.42
CA ILE A 150 11.43 -7.27 -3.48
C ILE A 150 12.08 -6.83 -4.79
N ARG A 151 11.92 -5.56 -5.18
CA ARG A 151 12.56 -5.00 -6.38
C ARG A 151 14.08 -5.14 -6.33
N ASN A 152 14.70 -4.86 -5.18
CA ASN A 152 16.14 -5.02 -4.97
C ASN A 152 16.57 -6.48 -5.04
N ILE A 153 15.81 -7.41 -4.47
CA ILE A 153 16.05 -8.85 -4.60
C ILE A 153 16.01 -9.27 -6.07
N CYS A 154 14.99 -8.84 -6.81
CA CYS A 154 14.85 -9.13 -8.24
C CYS A 154 16.06 -8.63 -9.05
N ASN A 155 16.53 -7.41 -8.77
CA ASN A 155 17.72 -6.84 -9.41
C ASN A 155 18.99 -7.63 -9.07
N ARG A 156 19.19 -7.96 -7.80
CA ARG A 156 20.38 -8.70 -7.32
C ARG A 156 20.45 -10.10 -7.91
N ILE A 157 19.31 -10.80 -7.98
CA ILE A 157 19.21 -12.17 -8.51
C ILE A 157 19.24 -12.17 -10.04
N GLY A 158 18.86 -11.07 -10.69
CA GLY A 158 18.74 -10.97 -12.14
C GLY A 158 17.44 -11.59 -12.66
N ILE A 159 16.35 -11.50 -11.90
CA ILE A 159 15.02 -11.92 -12.37
C ILE A 159 14.61 -10.98 -13.51
N GLU A 160 14.33 -11.54 -14.68
CA GLU A 160 13.95 -10.78 -15.88
C GLU A 160 12.44 -10.85 -16.14
N SER A 161 11.84 -12.03 -15.99
CA SER A 161 10.42 -12.26 -16.29
C SER A 161 9.80 -13.32 -15.39
N LEU A 162 8.50 -13.20 -15.15
CA LEU A 162 7.66 -14.31 -14.69
C LEU A 162 7.10 -15.07 -15.89
N VAL A 163 6.72 -16.32 -15.68
CA VAL A 163 6.28 -17.22 -16.74
C VAL A 163 4.96 -17.85 -16.37
N HIS A 164 4.01 -17.80 -17.28
CA HIS A 164 2.75 -18.53 -17.21
C HIS A 164 2.57 -19.34 -18.49
N PHE A 165 1.98 -20.53 -18.41
CA PHE A 165 1.61 -21.30 -19.60
C PHE A 165 0.11 -21.56 -19.59
N THR A 166 -0.51 -21.44 -20.76
CA THR A 166 -1.95 -21.55 -20.93
C THR A 166 -2.28 -22.09 -22.31
N ARG A 167 -3.53 -22.53 -22.49
CA ARG A 167 -4.10 -22.91 -23.77
C ARG A 167 -4.11 -21.71 -24.72
N LEU A 168 -3.85 -21.95 -26.01
CA LEU A 168 -3.92 -20.90 -27.02
C LEU A 168 -5.32 -20.27 -27.08
N GLU A 169 -6.35 -21.09 -26.87
CA GLU A 169 -7.76 -20.75 -26.86
C GLU A 169 -8.12 -19.71 -25.78
N ASN A 170 -7.33 -19.61 -24.71
CA ASN A 170 -7.54 -18.62 -23.64
C ASN A 170 -6.84 -17.28 -23.94
N LEU A 171 -5.99 -17.21 -24.96
CA LEU A 171 -5.09 -16.08 -25.17
C LEU A 171 -5.85 -14.77 -25.42
N GLU A 172 -6.93 -14.81 -26.21
CA GLU A 172 -7.77 -13.64 -26.52
C GLU A 172 -8.32 -12.99 -25.25
N ASN A 173 -9.02 -13.78 -24.44
CA ASN A 173 -9.57 -13.33 -23.16
C ASN A 173 -8.47 -12.85 -22.21
N ILE A 174 -7.29 -13.47 -22.21
CA ILE A 174 -6.18 -13.03 -21.36
C ILE A 174 -5.62 -11.68 -21.82
N LEU A 175 -5.55 -11.42 -23.12
CA LEU A 175 -5.06 -10.15 -23.65
C LEU A 175 -6.10 -9.02 -23.51
N GLU A 176 -7.38 -9.36 -23.53
CA GLU A 176 -8.48 -8.41 -23.33
C GLU A 176 -8.70 -8.09 -21.85
N PHE A 177 -8.84 -9.12 -21.01
CA PHE A 177 -9.25 -8.99 -19.62
C PHE A 177 -8.12 -9.18 -18.63
N GLY A 178 -6.98 -9.76 -19.01
CA GLY A 178 -5.88 -10.12 -18.11
C GLY A 178 -5.97 -11.56 -17.61
N LEU A 179 -5.01 -11.95 -16.76
CA LEU A 179 -5.11 -13.22 -16.03
C LEU A 179 -5.97 -12.98 -14.79
N ILE A 180 -7.01 -13.80 -14.66
CA ILE A 180 -8.00 -13.71 -13.59
C ILE A 180 -8.01 -15.05 -12.84
N GLY A 181 -8.18 -15.01 -11.52
CA GLY A 181 -8.33 -16.20 -10.69
C GLY A 181 -9.57 -17.01 -11.05
N ARG A 182 -9.57 -18.32 -10.78
CA ARG A 182 -10.69 -19.18 -11.21
C ARG A 182 -12.02 -18.81 -10.54
N SER A 183 -11.99 -18.44 -9.26
CA SER A 183 -13.19 -18.00 -8.52
C SER A 183 -13.86 -16.80 -9.20
N GLN A 184 -13.06 -15.81 -9.59
CA GLN A 184 -13.54 -14.62 -10.28
C GLN A 184 -14.07 -14.93 -11.70
N LEU A 185 -13.44 -15.86 -12.42
CA LEU A 185 -13.92 -16.31 -13.73
C LEU A 185 -15.28 -17.03 -13.63
N ASP A 186 -15.45 -17.87 -12.61
CA ASP A 186 -16.70 -18.60 -12.36
C ASP A 186 -17.83 -17.61 -11.98
N GLU A 187 -17.54 -16.56 -11.21
CA GLU A 187 -18.51 -15.49 -10.88
C GLU A 187 -18.90 -14.64 -12.09
N MET A 188 -17.96 -14.37 -13.00
CA MET A 188 -18.18 -13.56 -14.20
C MET A 188 -18.86 -14.33 -15.35
N GLY A 189 -18.99 -15.65 -15.26
CA GLY A 189 -19.64 -16.48 -16.28
C GLY A 189 -18.85 -16.60 -17.59
N PHE A 190 -17.53 -16.38 -17.56
CA PHE A 190 -16.68 -16.53 -18.76
C PHE A 190 -16.45 -18.00 -19.12
N ASN A 191 -16.51 -18.33 -20.41
CA ASN A 191 -16.13 -19.65 -20.90
C ASN A 191 -14.59 -19.76 -20.94
N PHE A 192 -13.98 -20.31 -19.90
CA PHE A 192 -12.51 -20.53 -19.82
C PHE A 192 -12.16 -22.02 -19.84
N ILE A 193 -11.12 -22.39 -20.61
CA ILE A 193 -10.62 -23.77 -20.61
C ILE A 193 -9.53 -23.91 -19.54
N TYR A 194 -9.89 -24.56 -18.44
CA TYR A 194 -8.95 -24.84 -17.37
C TYR A 194 -7.92 -25.91 -17.76
N ASN A 195 -6.66 -25.71 -17.37
CA ASN A 195 -5.60 -26.70 -17.58
C ASN A 195 -5.78 -27.98 -16.73
N ASP A 196 -6.63 -27.92 -15.70
CA ASP A 196 -6.87 -29.02 -14.74
C ASP A 196 -8.32 -29.03 -14.26
N ASP A 197 -9.05 -30.11 -14.57
CA ASP A 197 -10.46 -30.34 -14.20
C ASP A 197 -10.64 -30.61 -12.69
N ARG A 198 -9.58 -31.00 -11.97
CA ARG A 198 -9.65 -31.33 -10.54
C ARG A 198 -8.50 -30.73 -9.76
N ARG A 199 -8.57 -29.42 -9.51
CA ARG A 199 -7.88 -28.81 -8.35
C ARG A 199 -8.70 -29.14 -7.11
N ILE A 200 -8.41 -30.29 -6.51
CA ILE A 200 -8.69 -30.53 -5.09
C ILE A 200 -7.71 -29.62 -4.35
N ASP A 201 -8.20 -28.81 -3.41
CA ASP A 201 -7.49 -27.95 -2.47
C ASP A 201 -7.57 -26.41 -2.67
N PHE A 202 -7.53 -25.76 -1.50
CA PHE A 202 -8.04 -24.45 -1.06
C PHE A 202 -7.43 -23.18 -1.68
N GLN A 203 -6.87 -23.24 -2.89
CA GLN A 203 -6.27 -22.09 -3.58
C GLN A 203 -6.74 -22.00 -5.04
N ARG A 204 -8.07 -21.98 -5.23
CA ARG A 204 -8.71 -21.72 -6.54
C ARG A 204 -8.60 -20.26 -6.98
N GLU A 205 -8.32 -19.36 -6.04
CA GLU A 205 -8.32 -17.92 -6.26
C GLU A 205 -7.03 -17.41 -6.90
N ALA A 206 -5.89 -18.09 -6.70
CA ALA A 206 -4.60 -17.57 -7.11
C ALA A 206 -4.16 -17.99 -8.53
N ILE A 207 -3.51 -17.05 -9.23
CA ILE A 207 -2.82 -17.27 -10.49
C ILE A 207 -1.43 -17.83 -10.20
N CYS A 208 -1.12 -18.98 -10.81
CA CYS A 208 0.18 -19.63 -10.63
C CYS A 208 1.18 -19.16 -11.70
N LEU A 209 2.30 -18.61 -11.25
CA LEU A 209 3.43 -18.20 -12.08
C LEU A 209 4.70 -18.96 -11.70
N SER A 210 5.63 -19.07 -12.64
CA SER A 210 7.00 -19.51 -12.41
C SER A 210 7.96 -18.33 -12.59
N ILE A 211 9.16 -18.38 -11.99
CA ILE A 211 10.18 -17.34 -12.20
C ILE A 211 11.19 -17.80 -13.25
N SER A 212 11.44 -16.98 -14.27
CA SER A 212 12.41 -17.15 -15.37
C SER A 212 12.19 -18.32 -16.33
N PHE A 213 11.66 -19.45 -15.87
CA PHE A 213 11.40 -20.64 -16.69
C PHE A 213 10.11 -21.33 -16.23
N PRO A 214 9.29 -21.88 -17.14
CA PRO A 214 8.04 -22.52 -16.74
C PRO A 214 8.31 -23.75 -15.88
N ASN A 215 7.35 -24.09 -15.01
CA ASN A 215 7.28 -25.40 -14.37
C ASN A 215 7.09 -26.49 -15.45
N TYR A 216 8.20 -26.89 -16.06
CA TYR A 216 8.21 -27.74 -17.26
C TYR A 216 7.70 -29.15 -16.95
N ARG A 217 7.78 -29.60 -15.69
CA ARG A 217 7.22 -30.89 -15.25
C ARG A 217 5.70 -30.87 -15.35
N MET A 218 5.07 -29.85 -14.76
CA MET A 218 3.64 -29.65 -14.81
C MET A 218 3.17 -29.37 -16.24
N PHE A 219 3.88 -28.50 -16.96
CA PHE A 219 3.56 -28.15 -18.34
C PHE A 219 3.61 -29.38 -19.26
N PHE A 220 4.65 -30.21 -19.17
CA PHE A 220 4.76 -31.45 -19.95
C PHE A 220 3.61 -32.41 -19.66
N LYS A 221 3.26 -32.60 -18.37
CA LYS A 221 2.13 -33.44 -17.95
C LYS A 221 0.82 -32.99 -18.61
N TYR A 222 0.54 -31.69 -18.64
CA TYR A 222 -0.69 -31.17 -19.26
C TYR A 222 -0.68 -31.28 -20.78
N ARG A 223 0.47 -31.06 -21.44
CA ARG A 223 0.58 -31.27 -22.89
C ARG A 223 0.36 -32.73 -23.29
N GLN A 224 0.77 -33.69 -22.46
CA GLN A 224 0.53 -35.11 -22.73
C GLN A 224 -0.94 -35.52 -22.57
N LYS A 225 -1.68 -34.91 -21.64
CA LYS A 225 -3.09 -35.21 -21.41
C LYS A 225 -4.01 -34.78 -22.55
N SER A 226 -3.59 -33.81 -23.35
CA SER A 226 -4.37 -33.33 -24.49
C SER A 226 -3.44 -33.05 -25.67
N SER A 227 -3.19 -34.09 -26.46
CA SER A 227 -2.27 -34.08 -27.60
C SER A 227 -2.65 -33.06 -28.67
N ASP A 228 -3.95 -32.76 -28.80
CA ASP A 228 -4.48 -31.95 -29.90
C ASP A 228 -4.55 -30.47 -29.55
N SER A 229 -4.35 -30.13 -28.28
CA SER A 229 -4.49 -28.76 -27.80
C SER A 229 -3.24 -27.94 -28.02
N LYS A 230 -3.45 -26.65 -28.30
CA LYS A 230 -2.38 -25.69 -28.56
C LYS A 230 -2.05 -24.93 -27.28
N TRP A 231 -0.78 -24.55 -27.15
CA TRP A 231 -0.25 -23.96 -25.93
C TRP A 231 0.60 -22.74 -26.25
N VAL A 232 0.50 -21.76 -25.37
CA VAL A 232 1.34 -20.55 -25.39
C VAL A 232 1.98 -20.35 -24.02
N VAL A 233 3.13 -19.69 -24.03
CA VAL A 233 3.84 -19.28 -22.81
C VAL A 233 3.86 -17.75 -22.77
N LEU A 234 3.31 -17.19 -21.70
CA LEU A 234 3.31 -15.77 -21.41
C LEU A 234 4.54 -15.43 -20.58
N LEU A 235 5.28 -14.40 -20.98
CA LEU A 235 6.29 -13.76 -20.16
C LEU A 235 5.70 -12.47 -19.61
N LEU A 236 5.70 -12.37 -18.29
CA LEU A 236 5.14 -11.24 -17.57
C LEU A 236 6.26 -10.42 -16.94
N ASN A 237 6.00 -9.13 -16.83
CA ASN A 237 6.85 -8.18 -16.18
C ASN A 237 7.07 -8.61 -14.73
N ARG A 238 8.34 -8.65 -14.33
CA ARG A 238 8.72 -9.00 -12.95
C ARG A 238 8.15 -8.04 -11.90
N SER A 239 7.66 -6.85 -12.29
CA SER A 239 7.04 -5.90 -11.37
C SER A 239 5.81 -6.44 -10.66
N VAL A 240 5.15 -7.45 -11.24
CA VAL A 240 4.11 -8.25 -10.57
C VAL A 240 4.53 -8.67 -9.16
N LEU A 241 5.81 -9.04 -8.93
CA LEU A 241 6.30 -9.51 -7.63
C LEU A 241 6.20 -8.46 -6.51
N TRP A 242 6.26 -7.16 -6.85
CA TRP A 242 6.16 -6.08 -5.87
C TRP A 242 4.89 -5.22 -6.02
N GLU A 243 4.24 -5.22 -7.18
CA GLU A 243 3.02 -4.45 -7.37
C GLU A 243 1.78 -5.20 -6.88
N LEU A 244 1.77 -6.53 -7.01
CA LEU A 244 0.64 -7.39 -6.68
C LEU A 244 0.90 -8.26 -5.44
N ASN A 245 -0.18 -8.72 -4.83
CA ASN A 245 -0.19 -9.60 -3.67
C ASN A 245 0.29 -11.00 -4.07
N CYS A 246 1.54 -11.29 -3.74
CA CYS A 246 2.23 -12.53 -4.09
C CYS A 246 2.62 -13.35 -2.85
N LYS A 247 2.50 -14.67 -2.97
CA LYS A 247 3.13 -15.65 -2.08
C LYS A 247 4.19 -16.47 -2.82
N PHE A 248 5.29 -16.76 -2.14
CA PHE A 248 6.47 -17.40 -2.72
C PHE A 248 6.67 -18.82 -2.19
N TYR A 249 6.65 -19.81 -3.07
CA TYR A 249 6.82 -21.22 -2.72
C TYR A 249 8.07 -21.78 -3.37
N ARG A 250 9.02 -22.25 -2.55
CA ARG A 250 10.25 -22.91 -3.00
C ARG A 250 10.02 -24.28 -3.68
N GLU A 251 8.78 -24.77 -3.64
CA GLU A 251 8.30 -26.00 -4.29
C GLU A 251 6.85 -25.77 -4.76
N ASN A 252 6.19 -26.83 -5.24
CA ASN A 252 4.80 -26.71 -5.68
C ASN A 252 3.88 -26.32 -4.49
N ALA A 253 2.99 -25.36 -4.70
CA ALA A 253 2.15 -24.82 -3.63
C ALA A 253 1.13 -25.83 -3.07
N ALA A 254 0.86 -26.93 -3.80
CA ALA A 254 -0.03 -28.00 -3.33
C ALA A 254 0.66 -29.03 -2.42
N SER A 255 1.99 -28.96 -2.24
CA SER A 255 2.75 -29.87 -1.37
C SER A 255 2.36 -29.72 0.11
N ASN A 256 2.56 -30.79 0.89
CA ASN A 256 2.26 -30.76 2.34
C ASN A 256 3.08 -29.70 3.09
N ASN A 257 4.36 -29.56 2.73
CA ASN A 257 5.25 -28.54 3.29
C ASN A 257 4.77 -27.12 2.97
N ALA A 258 4.32 -26.87 1.74
CA ALA A 258 3.74 -25.59 1.35
C ALA A 258 2.49 -25.25 2.18
N ARG A 259 1.61 -26.22 2.46
CA ARG A 259 0.41 -26.02 3.30
C ARG A 259 0.76 -25.64 4.73
N VAL A 260 1.74 -26.31 5.33
CA VAL A 260 2.21 -25.99 6.70
C VAL A 260 2.80 -24.58 6.75
N ALA A 261 3.61 -24.21 5.76
CA ALA A 261 4.21 -22.88 5.71
C ALA A 261 3.18 -21.76 5.44
N ASP A 262 2.09 -22.06 4.72
CA ASP A 262 1.01 -21.11 4.48
C ASP A 262 0.24 -20.77 5.78
N LEU A 263 0.03 -21.77 6.66
CA LEU A 263 -0.57 -21.56 7.99
C LEU A 263 0.27 -20.64 8.89
N MET A 264 1.59 -20.57 8.66
CA MET A 264 2.50 -19.71 9.40
C MET A 264 2.57 -18.28 8.84
N GLY A 265 1.93 -17.99 7.70
CA GLY A 265 1.89 -16.65 7.10
C GLY A 265 3.19 -16.16 6.45
N SER A 266 4.29 -16.92 6.56
CA SER A 266 5.64 -16.48 6.11
C SER A 266 5.81 -16.42 4.59
N ARG A 267 4.88 -16.97 3.81
CA ARG A 267 5.01 -17.05 2.34
C ARG A 267 4.84 -15.70 1.63
N SER A 268 4.29 -14.69 2.31
CA SER A 268 4.18 -13.32 1.78
C SER A 268 5.42 -12.47 2.06
N GLU A 269 6.39 -12.98 2.83
CA GLU A 269 7.61 -12.27 3.21
C GLU A 269 8.69 -12.29 2.12
N THR A 270 9.63 -11.35 2.19
CA THR A 270 10.76 -11.25 1.25
C THR A 270 11.77 -12.38 1.43
N SER A 271 11.87 -12.95 2.64
CA SER A 271 12.62 -14.17 2.97
C SER A 271 12.17 -15.35 2.11
N ALA A 272 10.85 -15.57 1.96
CA ALA A 272 10.31 -16.67 1.17
C ALA A 272 10.67 -16.57 -0.32
N LEU A 273 10.82 -15.35 -0.88
CA LEU A 273 11.33 -15.16 -2.23
C LEU A 273 12.81 -15.58 -2.34
N ILE A 274 13.63 -15.23 -1.35
CA ILE A 274 15.06 -15.59 -1.32
C ILE A 274 15.23 -17.12 -1.24
N GLU A 275 14.44 -17.79 -0.40
CA GLU A 275 14.46 -19.25 -0.23
C GLU A 275 14.27 -20.02 -1.55
N MET A 276 13.55 -19.46 -2.53
CA MET A 276 13.36 -20.10 -3.85
C MET A 276 14.67 -20.24 -4.64
N PHE A 277 15.71 -19.48 -4.27
CA PHE A 277 17.03 -19.43 -4.89
C PHE A 277 18.13 -20.00 -4.00
N GLU A 278 17.78 -20.66 -2.91
CA GLU A 278 18.71 -21.38 -2.03
C GLU A 278 18.79 -22.86 -2.39
N ASP A 279 19.79 -23.57 -1.86
CA ASP A 279 19.91 -25.01 -2.01
C ASP A 279 18.66 -25.74 -1.47
N TYR A 280 18.33 -26.88 -2.09
CA TYR A 280 17.05 -27.56 -1.88
C TYR A 280 17.25 -29.06 -1.63
N GLU A 281 16.94 -29.55 -0.43
CA GLU A 281 16.90 -30.98 -0.09
C GLU A 281 18.08 -31.81 -0.66
N GLY A 282 19.32 -31.39 -0.36
CA GLY A 282 20.53 -32.04 -0.88
C GLY A 282 20.78 -31.79 -2.38
N ILE A 283 20.19 -30.75 -2.96
CA ILE A 283 20.58 -30.18 -4.25
C ILE A 283 21.30 -28.87 -3.99
N GLU A 284 22.58 -28.87 -4.34
CA GLU A 284 23.40 -27.68 -4.39
C GLU A 284 23.29 -27.04 -5.77
N ARG A 285 22.90 -25.77 -5.83
CA ARG A 285 22.68 -25.05 -7.09
C ARG A 285 23.92 -25.01 -7.98
N ASN A 286 25.07 -24.75 -7.37
CA ASN A 286 26.35 -24.66 -8.05
C ASN A 286 26.72 -26.00 -8.71
N SER A 287 26.48 -27.11 -8.02
CA SER A 287 26.76 -28.46 -8.50
C SER A 287 25.94 -28.83 -9.75
N LEU A 288 24.76 -28.21 -9.92
CA LEU A 288 23.88 -28.42 -11.08
C LEU A 288 24.00 -27.34 -12.15
N ASN A 289 24.89 -26.35 -11.96
CA ASN A 289 25.00 -25.17 -12.82
C ASN A 289 23.64 -24.49 -13.07
N ILE A 290 22.79 -24.40 -12.03
CA ILE A 290 21.52 -23.67 -12.12
C ILE A 290 21.84 -22.19 -12.22
N LEU A 291 21.30 -21.54 -13.25
CA LEU A 291 21.47 -20.10 -13.44
C LEU A 291 20.97 -19.33 -12.23
N ASN A 292 21.66 -18.24 -11.87
CA ASN A 292 21.33 -17.44 -10.68
C ASN A 292 19.88 -16.97 -10.65
N ASN A 293 19.34 -16.60 -11.82
CA ASN A 293 17.98 -16.12 -11.96
C ASN A 293 16.92 -17.24 -12.05
N PHE A 294 17.30 -18.50 -11.98
CA PHE A 294 16.38 -19.64 -11.96
C PHE A 294 16.17 -20.10 -10.53
N THR A 295 14.93 -20.42 -10.18
CA THR A 295 14.63 -21.08 -8.90
C THR A 295 15.34 -22.42 -8.83
N THR A 296 15.71 -22.85 -7.62
CA THR A 296 16.43 -24.12 -7.45
C THR A 296 15.54 -25.26 -7.90
N ASN A 297 14.36 -25.38 -7.27
CA ASN A 297 13.34 -26.34 -7.65
C ASN A 297 12.57 -25.84 -8.88
N PRO A 298 12.50 -26.62 -9.98
CA PRO A 298 11.74 -26.25 -11.17
C PRO A 298 10.22 -26.26 -10.96
N GLN A 299 9.73 -26.76 -9.82
CA GLN A 299 8.33 -26.69 -9.43
C GLN A 299 8.01 -25.54 -8.47
N ALA A 300 9.00 -24.69 -8.13
CA ALA A 300 8.75 -23.50 -7.35
C ALA A 300 7.71 -22.61 -8.03
N GLU A 301 6.82 -22.03 -7.23
CA GLU A 301 5.63 -21.32 -7.69
C GLU A 301 5.50 -19.97 -6.98
N VAL A 302 5.08 -18.96 -7.75
CA VAL A 302 4.58 -17.70 -7.22
C VAL A 302 3.08 -17.70 -7.39
N LEU A 303 2.35 -17.51 -6.30
CA LEU A 303 0.90 -17.37 -6.32
C LEU A 303 0.53 -15.90 -6.24
N VAL A 304 -0.20 -15.42 -7.23
CA VAL A 304 -0.71 -14.05 -7.28
C VAL A 304 -2.20 -14.06 -6.99
N PHE A 305 -2.63 -13.32 -5.99
CA PHE A 305 -4.03 -13.29 -5.53
C PHE A 305 -4.84 -12.18 -6.19
N ASP A 306 -4.16 -11.21 -6.79
CA ASP A 306 -4.79 -10.15 -7.57
C ASP A 306 -4.90 -10.56 -9.05
N LYS A 307 -5.87 -9.95 -9.74
CA LYS A 307 -5.92 -9.95 -11.20
C LYS A 307 -4.61 -9.39 -11.76
N ILE A 308 -4.06 -10.03 -12.78
CA ILE A 308 -2.90 -9.53 -13.51
C ILE A 308 -3.39 -8.88 -14.81
N ASP A 309 -3.36 -7.55 -14.85
CA ASP A 309 -3.79 -6.81 -16.03
C ASP A 309 -2.91 -7.09 -17.26
N PRO A 310 -3.46 -6.98 -18.49
CA PRO A 310 -2.71 -7.23 -19.73
C PRO A 310 -1.42 -6.42 -19.87
N CYS A 311 -1.34 -5.25 -19.23
CA CYS A 311 -0.15 -4.39 -19.24
C CYS A 311 1.09 -5.04 -18.59
N PHE A 312 0.90 -6.04 -17.72
CA PHE A 312 2.00 -6.81 -17.16
C PHE A 312 2.48 -7.93 -18.09
N ILE A 313 1.77 -8.24 -19.17
CA ILE A 313 2.22 -9.25 -20.13
C ILE A 313 3.17 -8.56 -21.11
N ASP A 314 4.44 -8.95 -21.14
CA ASP A 314 5.43 -8.35 -22.04
C ASP A 314 5.46 -9.10 -23.38
N LYS A 315 5.30 -10.43 -23.34
CA LYS A 315 5.54 -11.30 -24.50
C LYS A 315 4.73 -12.59 -24.48
N VAL A 316 4.28 -13.02 -25.66
CA VAL A 316 3.62 -14.31 -25.91
C VAL A 316 4.53 -15.17 -26.79
N CYS A 317 4.82 -16.38 -26.31
CA CYS A 317 5.67 -17.36 -26.98
C CYS A 317 4.85 -18.55 -27.50
N PHE A 318 4.90 -18.77 -28.81
CA PHE A 318 4.22 -19.88 -29.49
C PHE A 318 5.14 -21.09 -29.66
N ASN A 319 4.54 -22.29 -29.69
CA ASN A 319 5.25 -23.54 -29.94
C ASN A 319 5.53 -23.79 -31.43
N SER A 320 4.87 -23.08 -32.35
CA SER A 320 5.12 -23.23 -33.78
C SER A 320 4.76 -21.96 -34.55
N VAL A 321 5.36 -21.81 -35.74
CA VAL A 321 5.00 -20.73 -36.68
C VAL A 321 3.55 -20.87 -37.13
N GLN A 322 3.04 -22.11 -37.23
CA GLN A 322 1.65 -22.36 -37.63
C GLN A 322 0.66 -21.84 -36.59
N ASP A 323 0.89 -22.12 -35.30
CA ASP A 323 0.04 -21.62 -34.22
C ASP A 323 0.06 -20.09 -34.16
N MET A 324 1.24 -19.49 -34.32
CA MET A 324 1.38 -18.03 -34.36
C MET A 324 0.63 -17.43 -35.56
N LYS A 325 0.73 -18.01 -36.76
CA LYS A 325 0.02 -17.53 -37.94
C LYS A 325 -1.50 -17.71 -37.85
N GLN A 326 -1.96 -18.79 -37.23
CA GLN A 326 -3.39 -18.98 -36.97
C GLN A 326 -3.93 -17.92 -36.02
N TRP A 327 -3.12 -17.50 -35.05
CA TRP A 327 -3.41 -16.36 -34.19
C TRP A 327 -3.35 -15.02 -34.95
N ASP A 328 -2.33 -14.81 -35.79
CA ASP A 328 -2.06 -13.55 -36.53
C ASP A 328 -3.12 -13.19 -37.59
N ASN A 329 -4.06 -14.10 -37.90
CA ASN A 329 -5.26 -13.76 -38.67
C ASN A 329 -6.25 -12.89 -37.88
N LEU A 330 -6.05 -12.76 -36.55
CA LEU A 330 -6.66 -11.75 -35.69
C LEU A 330 -5.74 -10.53 -35.71
N ASP A 331 -6.28 -9.33 -35.84
CA ASP A 331 -5.51 -8.09 -35.95
C ASP A 331 -4.61 -7.85 -34.71
N THR A 332 -3.37 -8.33 -34.77
CA THR A 332 -2.39 -8.25 -33.68
C THR A 332 -1.89 -6.83 -33.43
N SER A 333 -2.18 -5.88 -34.32
CA SER A 333 -1.78 -4.47 -34.18
C SER A 333 -2.45 -3.76 -33.00
N ASN A 334 -3.54 -4.32 -32.48
CA ASN A 334 -4.28 -3.80 -31.32
C ASN A 334 -3.67 -4.21 -29.97
N TYR A 335 -2.66 -5.09 -29.95
CA TYR A 335 -2.07 -5.59 -28.72
C TYR A 335 -0.66 -5.02 -28.49
N PRO A 336 -0.37 -4.40 -27.33
CA PRO A 336 0.97 -3.89 -27.02
C PRO A 336 2.00 -4.99 -26.77
N GLN A 337 1.57 -6.25 -26.61
CA GLN A 337 2.43 -7.41 -26.35
C GLN A 337 3.27 -7.82 -27.55
N ARG A 338 4.46 -8.36 -27.29
CA ARG A 338 5.31 -8.93 -28.35
C ARG A 338 4.93 -10.39 -28.61
N PHE A 339 4.76 -10.76 -29.88
CA PHE A 339 4.47 -12.14 -30.28
C PHE A 339 5.69 -12.76 -30.96
N SER A 340 6.06 -14.00 -30.60
CA SER A 340 7.12 -14.72 -31.30
C SER A 340 7.03 -16.23 -31.12
N VAL A 341 7.64 -16.98 -32.03
CA VAL A 341 7.88 -18.42 -31.82
C VAL A 341 9.13 -18.60 -30.95
N ASN A 342 8.99 -19.32 -29.83
CA ASN A 342 10.14 -19.63 -28.97
C ASN A 342 10.00 -21.00 -28.31
N LEU A 343 10.67 -21.99 -28.91
CA LEU A 343 10.67 -23.39 -28.44
C LEU A 343 11.41 -23.61 -27.12
N TYR A 344 12.20 -22.63 -26.66
CA TYR A 344 12.99 -22.74 -25.43
C TYR A 344 12.11 -23.08 -24.22
N TYR A 345 10.99 -22.38 -24.06
CA TYR A 345 10.07 -22.57 -22.93
C TYR A 345 9.20 -23.83 -23.03
N PHE A 346 9.22 -24.53 -24.16
CA PHE A 346 8.49 -25.79 -24.35
C PHE A 346 9.34 -27.02 -24.03
N LYS A 347 10.65 -26.83 -23.79
CA LYS A 347 11.62 -27.88 -23.45
C LYS A 347 11.89 -27.91 -21.94
N PRO A 348 12.39 -29.03 -21.38
CA PRO A 348 12.84 -29.04 -19.99
C PRO A 348 14.14 -28.26 -19.81
N ARG A 349 14.44 -27.85 -18.56
CA ARG A 349 15.76 -27.29 -18.19
C ARG A 349 16.88 -28.30 -18.41
N ASN A 350 18.13 -27.83 -18.49
CA ASN A 350 19.29 -28.71 -18.70
C ASN A 350 19.49 -29.73 -17.55
N ASP A 351 19.07 -29.38 -16.33
CA ASP A 351 19.22 -30.21 -15.12
C ASP A 351 18.06 -31.19 -14.90
N TYR A 352 17.14 -31.34 -15.88
CA TYR A 352 15.91 -32.11 -15.70
C TYR A 352 16.11 -33.58 -15.31
N LYS A 353 17.21 -34.21 -15.73
CA LYS A 353 17.51 -35.63 -15.43
C LYS A 353 17.62 -35.87 -13.92
N ILE A 354 18.12 -34.89 -13.18
CA ILE A 354 18.35 -34.97 -11.74
C ILE A 354 17.02 -34.87 -11.00
N TRP A 355 16.14 -33.97 -11.47
CA TRP A 355 14.78 -33.84 -10.96
C TRP A 355 13.84 -34.99 -11.36
N GLN A 356 14.17 -35.76 -12.41
CA GLN A 356 13.45 -37.00 -12.73
C GLN A 356 13.79 -38.15 -11.76
N ALA A 357 15.04 -38.23 -11.30
CA ALA A 357 15.51 -39.28 -10.39
C ALA A 357 14.95 -39.13 -8.97
N LYS A 358 14.76 -37.89 -8.49
CA LYS A 358 14.16 -37.57 -7.19
C LYS A 358 12.62 -37.62 -7.19
N LYS A 359 12.00 -38.67 -7.76
CA LYS A 359 10.56 -38.90 -7.55
C LYS A 359 10.32 -39.26 -6.08
N THR A 360 10.19 -38.26 -5.22
CA THR A 360 9.52 -38.38 -3.93
C THR A 360 8.10 -37.83 -4.11
N ASP A 361 7.17 -38.78 -4.12
CA ASP A 361 5.77 -38.72 -3.70
C ASP A 361 4.92 -37.50 -4.10
N VAL A 362 4.03 -37.75 -5.08
CA VAL A 362 2.84 -36.94 -5.38
C VAL A 362 1.78 -37.21 -4.32
#